data_AF-A0A957XSG2-F1
#
_entry.id   AF-A0A957XSG2-F1
#
_cell.length_a   1.000
_cell.length_b   1.000
_cell.length_c   1.000
_cell.angle_alpha   90.00
_cell.angle_beta   90.00
_cell.angle_gamma   90.00
#
_symmetry.space_group_name_H-M   'P 1'
#
loop_
_entity.id
_entity.type
_entity.pdbx_description
1 polymer ?
#
loop_
_entity_poly.entity_id
_entity_poly.type
_entity_poly.pdbx_seq_one_letter_code
_entity_poly.pdbx_strand_id
1 'polypeptide(L)'
;LVAQQSITRGDSLVLSIAAASILAKVTRDRLMVAAEQTWPGYGFARHKGYGTPEHSRQLRMLGPCPIHRTSFQPVRGWQMALFPDVDGSGL
;
A
#
# COMPACT_ATOMS: atom_id res chain seq x y z
N LEU A 1 -0.40 -30.81 5.35
CA LEU A 1 -0.06 -29.72 4.38
C LEU A 1 -0.78 -30.00 3.08
N VAL A 2 -1.29 -28.98 2.40
CA VAL A 2 -1.91 -29.12 1.07
C VAL A 2 -0.82 -28.97 0.00
N ALA A 3 -0.86 -29.81 -1.04
CA ALA A 3 0.09 -29.70 -2.15
C ALA A 3 -0.10 -28.38 -2.90
N GLN A 4 1.00 -27.72 -3.25
CA GLN A 4 0.99 -26.41 -3.92
C GLN A 4 2.14 -26.31 -4.93
N GLN A 5 1.94 -25.51 -5.98
CA GLN A 5 2.93 -25.23 -7.01
C GLN A 5 2.92 -23.73 -7.33
N SER A 6 4.10 -23.11 -7.36
CA SER A 6 4.26 -21.72 -7.80
C SER A 6 4.42 -21.65 -9.32
N ILE A 7 3.73 -20.71 -9.96
CA ILE A 7 3.75 -20.52 -11.41
C ILE A 7 4.02 -19.04 -11.72
N THR A 8 5.18 -18.77 -12.32
CA THR A 8 5.54 -17.42 -12.78
C THR A 8 4.57 -16.94 -13.87
N ARG A 9 3.97 -15.75 -13.68
CA ARG A 9 2.89 -15.21 -14.55
C ARG A 9 1.67 -16.12 -14.64
N GLY A 10 1.35 -16.84 -13.56
CA GLY A 10 0.24 -17.79 -13.51
C GLY A 10 -1.12 -17.19 -13.89
N ASP A 11 -1.33 -15.90 -13.68
CA ASP A 11 -2.53 -15.17 -14.11
C ASP A 11 -2.71 -15.09 -15.63
N SER A 12 -1.63 -15.15 -16.40
CA SER A 12 -1.69 -15.24 -17.88
C SER A 12 -1.78 -16.67 -18.41
N LEU A 13 -1.53 -17.68 -17.56
CA LEU A 13 -1.35 -19.07 -17.96
C LEU A 13 -2.41 -20.02 -17.40
N VAL A 14 -3.05 -19.67 -16.29
CA VAL A 14 -3.95 -20.55 -15.53
C VAL A 14 -5.23 -19.79 -15.17
N LEU A 15 -6.37 -20.32 -15.61
CA LEU A 15 -7.68 -19.67 -15.44
C LEU A 15 -8.06 -19.42 -13.98
N SER A 16 -7.77 -20.35 -13.06
CA SER A 16 -8.08 -20.16 -11.63
C SER A 16 -7.24 -19.04 -11.00
N ILE A 17 -5.97 -18.89 -11.40
CA ILE A 17 -5.09 -17.82 -10.94
C ILE A 17 -5.56 -16.48 -11.53
N ALA A 18 -5.97 -16.45 -12.80
CA ALA A 18 -6.54 -15.27 -13.45
C ALA A 18 -7.84 -14.80 -12.78
N ALA A 19 -8.75 -15.73 -12.48
CA ALA A 19 -9.99 -15.42 -11.77
C ALA A 19 -9.70 -14.87 -10.36
N ALA A 20 -8.76 -15.47 -9.64
CA ALA A 20 -8.34 -14.98 -8.33
C ALA A 20 -7.72 -13.57 -8.40
N SER A 21 -6.90 -13.27 -9.40
CA SER A 21 -6.26 -11.96 -9.55
C SER A 21 -7.28 -10.85 -9.85
N ILE A 22 -8.30 -11.14 -10.67
CA ILE A 22 -9.42 -10.21 -10.95
C ILE A 22 -10.19 -9.92 -9.66
N LEU A 23 -10.58 -10.96 -8.92
CA LEU A 23 -11.31 -10.79 -7.66
C LEU A 23 -10.50 -9.96 -6.65
N ALA A 24 -9.20 -10.25 -6.53
CA ALA A 24 -8.31 -9.50 -5.65
C ALA A 24 -8.22 -8.03 -6.04
N LYS A 25 -8.00 -7.74 -7.34
CA LYS A 25 -7.87 -6.37 -7.86
C LYS A 25 -9.16 -5.56 -7.67
N VAL A 26 -10.29 -6.10 -8.10
CA VAL A 26 -11.59 -5.40 -8.02
C VAL A 26 -11.96 -5.13 -6.56
N THR A 27 -11.74 -6.11 -5.68
CA THR A 27 -12.00 -5.94 -4.24
C THR A 27 -11.11 -4.86 -3.64
N ARG A 28 -9.79 -4.92 -3.90
CA ARG A 28 -8.84 -3.90 -3.42
C ARG A 28 -9.23 -2.50 -3.91
N ASP A 29 -9.57 -2.35 -5.18
CA ASP A 29 -9.88 -1.04 -5.74
C ASP A 29 -11.13 -0.42 -5.10
N ARG A 30 -12.14 -1.24 -4.77
CA ARG A 30 -13.32 -0.81 -4.00
C ARG A 30 -12.93 -0.36 -2.58
N LEU A 31 -12.04 -1.09 -1.90
CA LEU A 31 -11.56 -0.69 -0.58
C LEU A 31 -10.83 0.67 -0.62
N MET A 32 -10.06 0.95 -1.67
CA MET A 32 -9.38 2.25 -1.80
C MET A 32 -10.34 3.40 -2.15
N VAL A 33 -11.45 3.12 -2.84
CA VAL A 33 -12.52 4.11 -3.03
C VAL A 33 -13.22 4.42 -1.70
N ALA A 34 -13.53 3.39 -0.89
CA ALA A 34 -14.09 3.59 0.43
C ALA A 34 -13.11 4.32 1.37
N ALA A 35 -11.81 4.02 1.28
CA ALA A 35 -10.78 4.69 2.06
C ALA A 35 -10.71 6.21 1.82
N GLU A 36 -11.02 6.70 0.61
CA GLU A 36 -11.10 8.14 0.34
C GLU A 36 -12.20 8.82 1.18
N GLN A 37 -13.29 8.11 1.49
CA GLN A 37 -14.36 8.64 2.33
C GLN A 37 -13.91 8.74 3.79
N THR A 38 -13.16 7.75 4.27
CA THR A 38 -12.64 7.71 5.65
C THR A 38 -11.45 8.67 5.85
N TRP A 39 -10.58 8.80 4.84
CA TRP A 39 -9.39 9.65 4.86
C TRP A 39 -9.37 10.53 3.60
N PRO A 40 -10.15 11.62 3.57
CA PRO A 40 -10.27 12.47 2.40
C PRO A 40 -8.98 13.24 2.11
N GLY A 41 -8.74 13.52 0.83
CA GLY A 41 -7.65 14.39 0.37
C GLY A 41 -6.38 13.64 -0.04
N TYR A 42 -6.27 12.35 0.29
CA TYR A 42 -5.13 11.53 -0.12
C TYR A 42 -5.18 11.12 -1.60
N GLY A 43 -6.37 11.01 -2.20
CA GLY A 43 -6.53 10.58 -3.59
C GLY A 43 -6.63 9.06 -3.77
N PHE A 44 -6.94 8.31 -2.72
CA PHE A 44 -7.02 6.84 -2.72
C PHE A 44 -7.99 6.31 -3.78
N ALA A 45 -9.11 6.99 -4.01
CA ALA A 45 -10.05 6.60 -5.06
C ALA A 45 -9.44 6.65 -6.47
N ARG A 46 -8.39 7.45 -6.69
CA ARG A 46 -7.72 7.63 -8.00
C ARG A 46 -6.53 6.70 -8.16
N HIS A 47 -5.51 6.86 -7.33
CA HIS A 47 -4.25 6.11 -7.46
C HIS A 47 -4.18 4.87 -6.58
N LYS A 48 -5.26 4.52 -5.86
CA LYS A 48 -5.36 3.27 -5.08
C LYS A 48 -4.23 3.09 -4.07
N GLY A 49 -3.65 4.17 -3.54
CA GLY A 49 -2.54 4.11 -2.59
C GLY A 49 -1.16 3.75 -3.19
N TYR A 50 -1.02 3.70 -4.51
CA TYR A 50 0.31 3.64 -5.14
C TYR A 50 1.04 4.97 -4.95
N GLY A 51 2.36 4.91 -4.77
CA GLY A 51 3.26 6.06 -4.57
C GLY A 51 3.44 6.94 -5.81
N THR A 52 2.35 7.48 -6.32
CA THR A 52 2.32 8.45 -7.41
C THR A 52 2.84 9.82 -6.92
N PRO A 53 3.29 10.71 -7.82
CA PRO A 53 3.68 12.07 -7.43
C PRO A 53 2.57 12.82 -6.68
N GLU A 54 1.32 12.58 -7.08
CA GLU A 54 0.16 13.12 -6.37
C GLU A 54 0.07 12.59 -4.94
N HIS A 55 0.12 11.27 -4.75
CA HIS A 55 0.06 10.68 -3.41
C HIS A 55 1.22 11.18 -2.54
N SER A 56 2.44 11.24 -3.08
CA SER A 56 3.60 11.79 -2.35
C SER A 56 3.39 13.24 -1.92
N ARG A 57 2.76 14.08 -2.76
CA ARG A 57 2.43 15.46 -2.39
C ARG A 57 1.39 15.48 -1.26
N GLN A 58 0.31 14.71 -1.37
CA GLN A 58 -0.71 14.67 -0.31
C GLN A 58 -0.16 14.12 1.00
N LEU A 59 0.69 13.10 0.93
CA LEU A 59 1.37 12.53 2.09
C LEU A 59 2.24 13.57 2.82
N ARG A 60 2.92 14.46 2.08
CA ARG A 60 3.72 15.56 2.68
C ARG A 60 2.84 16.63 3.34
N MET A 61 1.66 16.89 2.78
CA MET A 61 0.74 17.91 3.28
C MET A 61 -0.08 17.43 4.48
N LEU A 62 -0.55 16.19 4.45
CA LEU A 62 -1.49 15.62 5.41
C LEU A 62 -0.81 14.73 6.46
N GLY A 63 0.46 14.34 6.25
CA GLY A 63 1.12 13.27 6.98
C GLY A 63 0.64 11.87 6.53
N PRO A 64 1.13 10.78 7.14
CA PRO A 64 0.60 9.43 6.91
C PRO A 64 -0.65 9.16 7.78
N CYS A 65 -1.73 8.65 7.17
CA CYS A 65 -2.87 8.07 7.89
C CYS A 65 -2.68 6.58 8.25
N PRO A 66 -3.54 5.97 9.10
CA PRO A 66 -3.36 4.61 9.63
C PRO A 66 -3.21 3.48 8.59
N ILE A 67 -3.72 3.64 7.38
CA ILE A 67 -3.60 2.62 6.32
C ILE A 67 -2.31 2.72 5.50
N HIS A 68 -1.46 3.72 5.77
CA HIS A 68 -0.14 3.78 5.18
C HIS A 68 0.78 2.72 5.78
N ARG A 69 1.58 2.10 4.92
CA ARG A 69 2.58 1.11 5.34
C ARG A 69 3.78 1.83 5.92
N THR A 70 3.92 1.77 7.24
CA THR A 70 4.95 2.48 8.00
C THR A 70 6.37 2.02 7.68
N SER A 71 6.55 0.76 7.27
CA SER A 71 7.86 0.22 6.87
C SER A 71 8.32 0.67 5.48
N PHE A 72 7.46 1.32 4.69
CA PHE A 72 7.78 1.72 3.32
C PHE A 72 8.32 3.17 3.30
N GLN A 73 9.32 3.45 2.46
CA GLN A 73 9.67 4.83 2.16
C GLN A 73 8.53 5.52 1.40
N PRO A 74 8.26 6.81 1.63
CA PRO A 74 8.96 7.74 2.54
C PRO A 74 8.47 7.71 4.00
N VAL A 75 7.38 6.99 4.30
CA VAL A 75 6.72 6.99 5.62
C VAL A 75 7.69 6.57 6.73
N ARG A 76 8.48 5.52 6.49
CA ARG A 76 9.51 5.05 7.44
C ARG A 76 10.49 6.16 7.82
N GLY A 77 10.97 6.91 6.83
CA GLY A 77 11.94 7.99 7.06
C GLY A 77 11.38 9.10 7.95
N TRP A 78 10.09 9.41 7.82
CA TRP A 78 9.46 10.45 8.66
C TRP A 78 9.20 9.97 10.08
N GLN A 79 8.85 8.70 10.27
CA GLN A 79 8.75 8.13 11.61
C GLN A 79 10.09 8.15 12.33
N MET A 80 11.16 7.75 11.66
CA MET A 80 12.52 7.80 12.23
C MET A 80 12.96 9.25 12.55
N ALA A 81 12.51 10.24 11.77
CA ALA A 81 12.81 11.64 12.03
C ALA A 81 11.99 12.24 13.20
N LEU A 82 10.72 11.82 13.37
CA LEU A 82 9.82 12.31 14.42
C LEU A 82 10.05 11.61 15.77
N PHE A 83 10.50 10.36 15.72
CA PHE A 83 10.85 9.54 16.88
C PHE A 83 12.23 8.92 16.60
N PRO A 84 13.31 9.70 16.75
CA PRO A 84 14.65 9.13 16.68
C PRO A 84 14.75 8.05 17.77
N ASP A 85 15.31 6.89 17.42
CA ASP A 85 15.54 5.81 18.37
C ASP A 85 16.27 6.38 19.59
N VAL A 86 15.62 6.33 20.76
CA VAL A 86 16.15 6.88 22.02
C VAL A 86 17.28 6.02 22.61
N ASP A 87 17.60 4.91 21.96
CA ASP A 87 18.57 3.92 22.43
C ASP A 87 19.84 4.01 21.58
N GLY A 88 20.66 5.04 21.84
CA GLY A 88 21.91 5.36 21.16
C GLY A 88 22.87 4.19 20.96
N SER A 89 22.68 3.45 19.86
CA SER A 89 23.60 2.43 19.34
C SER A 89 23.72 2.58 17.83
N GLY A 90 24.01 3.81 17.41
CA GLY A 90 24.14 4.21 16.01
C GLY A 90 25.29 5.18 15.78
N LEU A 91 26.38 5.05 16.54
CA LEU A 91 27.78 5.38 16.22
C LEU A 91 28.68 4.72 17.28
#